data_AF-A0A195DYF4-F1
#
_entry.id   AF-A0A195DYF4-F1
#
_cell.length_a   1.000
_cell.length_b   1.000
_cell.length_c   1.000
_cell.angle_alpha   90.00
_cell.angle_beta   90.00
_cell.angle_gamma   90.00
#
_symmetry.space_group_name_H-M   'P 1'
#
loop_
_entity.id
_entity.type
_entity.pdbx_description
1 polymer ?
#
loop_
_entity_poly.entity_id
_entity_poly.type
_entity_poly.pdbx_seq_one_letter_code
_entity_poly.pdbx_strand_id
1 'polypeptide(L)' 'MRSMIQRLEGYVDRKGLKLNKEKTKIVRFRKGGGRNNKVDWRWKRKGIEEVGKFKYLLSKSESVDNH' A
#
# COMPACT_ATOMS: atom_id res chain seq x y z
N MET A 1 3.03 12.29 -2.18
CA MET A 1 2.66 10.85 -2.17
C MET A 1 2.35 10.28 -3.56
N ARG A 2 1.68 10.99 -4.48
CA ARG A 2 1.53 10.54 -5.90
C ARG A 2 2.86 10.13 -6.55
N SER A 3 3.95 10.80 -6.15
CA SER A 3 5.33 10.52 -6.60
C SER A 3 5.89 9.16 -6.20
N MET A 4 5.46 8.53 -5.10
CA MET A 4 6.01 7.24 -4.65
C MET A 4 5.48 6.09 -5.51
N ILE A 5 4.17 6.05 -5.74
CA ILE A 5 3.52 5.01 -6.55
C ILE A 5 4.04 5.07 -7.99
N GLN A 6 4.14 6.25 -8.59
CA GLN A 6 4.67 6.41 -9.95
C GLN A 6 6.13 5.93 -10.08
N ARG A 7 6.97 6.20 -9.07
CA ARG A 7 8.35 5.69 -9.06
C ARG A 7 8.40 4.17 -8.96
N LEU A 8 7.53 3.58 -8.14
CA LEU A 8 7.43 2.14 -7.99
C LEU A 8 6.92 1.48 -9.28
N GLU A 9 5.92 2.08 -9.95
CA GLU A 9 5.47 1.64 -11.27
C GLU A 9 6.63 1.59 -12.26
N GLY A 10 7.39 2.69 -12.38
CA GLY A 10 8.55 2.74 -13.27
C GLY A 10 9.65 1.73 -12.90
N TYR A 11 9.89 1.48 -11.61
CA TYR A 11 10.86 0.48 -11.18
C TYR A 11 10.43 -0.94 -11.55
N VAL A 12 9.19 -1.31 -11.23
CA VAL A 12 8.62 -2.63 -11.52
C VAL A 12 8.65 -2.89 -13.03
N ASP A 13 8.28 -1.89 -13.84
CA ASP A 13 8.27 -1.98 -15.29
C ASP A 13 9.68 -2.17 -15.87
N ARG A 14 10.66 -1.39 -15.41
CA ARG A 14 12.06 -1.55 -15.82
C ARG A 14 12.65 -2.91 -15.46
N LYS A 15 12.16 -3.54 -14.40
CA LYS A 15 12.61 -4.87 -13.95
C LYS A 15 11.82 -6.02 -14.60
N GLY A 16 10.85 -5.73 -15.47
CA GLY A 16 9.99 -6.77 -16.07
C GLY A 16 9.11 -7.48 -15.04
N LEU A 17 8.91 -6.87 -13.86
CA LEU A 17 8.11 -7.44 -12.78
C LEU A 17 6.64 -7.08 -12.95
N LYS A 18 5.76 -7.85 -12.31
CA LYS A 18 4.33 -7.60 -12.29
C LYS A 18 3.80 -7.58 -10.87
N LEU A 19 3.13 -6.48 -10.53
CA LEU A 19 2.48 -6.34 -9.23
C LEU A 19 1.13 -7.07 -9.23
N ASN A 20 0.91 -7.95 -8.26
CA ASN A 20 -0.38 -8.59 -8.02
C ASN A 20 -1.30 -7.63 -7.26
N LYS A 21 -2.31 -7.10 -7.94
CA LYS A 21 -3.21 -6.06 -7.40
C LYS A 21 -4.17 -6.59 -6.34
N GLU A 22 -4.51 -7.87 -6.36
CA GLU A 22 -5.42 -8.49 -5.39
C GLU A 22 -4.74 -8.65 -4.03
N LYS A 23 -3.47 -9.03 -4.04
CA LYS A 23 -2.66 -9.22 -2.83
C LYS A 23 -2.03 -7.93 -2.31
N THR A 24 -1.96 -6.87 -3.13
CA THR A 24 -1.35 -5.61 -2.74
C THR A 24 -2.37 -4.69 -2.09
N LYS A 25 -2.03 -4.16 -0.91
CA LYS A 25 -2.80 -3.15 -0.18
C LYS A 25 -1.89 -1.98 0.19
N ILE A 26 -2.45 -0.78 0.33
CA ILE A 26 -1.72 0.38 0.83
C ILE A 26 -2.06 0.61 2.29
N VAL A 27 -1.03 0.69 3.13
CA VAL A 27 -1.15 1.09 4.53
C VAL A 27 -0.54 2.48 4.66
N ARG A 28 -1.27 3.40 5.28
CA ARG A 28 -0.79 4.76 5.54
C ARG A 28 -0.60 4.99 7.02
N PHE A 29 0.61 5.38 7.37
CA PHE A 29 0.93 5.92 8.69
C PHE A 29 0.89 7.44 8.63
N ARG A 30 0.10 8.07 9.50
CA ARG A 30 0.06 9.53 9.63
C ARG A 30 0.53 9.90 11.03
N LYS A 31 1.36 10.93 11.13
CA LYS A 31 1.80 11.49 12.40
C LYS A 31 0.68 12.44 12.91
N GLY A 32 -0.22 11.93 13.75
CA GLY A 32 -1.29 12.72 14.41
C GLY A 32 -2.74 12.26 14.14
N GLY A 33 -3.69 12.73 14.97
CA GLY A 33 -5.12 12.34 14.98
C GLY A 33 -6.04 13.16 14.05
N GLY A 34 -5.55 13.60 12.90
CA GLY A 34 -6.33 14.42 11.96
C GLY A 34 -7.34 13.62 11.10
N ARG A 35 -8.29 14.32 10.46
CA ARG A 35 -9.31 13.73 9.58
C ARG A 35 -8.68 12.91 8.45
N ASN A 36 -9.13 11.66 8.33
CA ASN A 36 -8.62 10.72 7.34
C ASN A 36 -9.37 10.87 6.01
N ASN A 37 -8.91 11.78 5.15
CA ASN A 37 -9.44 11.87 3.79
C ASN A 37 -9.10 10.60 3.00
N LYS A 38 -10.13 9.96 2.41
CA LYS A 38 -9.97 8.88 1.44
C LYS A 38 -9.06 9.36 0.31
N VAL A 39 -8.05 8.56 -0.03
CA VAL A 39 -7.20 8.83 -1.19
C VAL A 39 -7.47 7.78 -2.25
N ASP A 40 -7.66 8.24 -3.47
CA ASP A 40 -7.77 7.40 -4.64
C ASP A 40 -6.37 6.94 -5.06
N TRP A 41 -6.03 5.72 -4.67
CA TRP A 41 -4.77 5.08 -5.03
C TRP A 41 -4.93 4.31 -6.33
N ARG A 42 -4.05 4.61 -7.30
CA ARG A 42 -4.08 3.97 -8.61
C ARG A 42 -2.73 3.38 -8.96
N TRP A 43 -2.75 2.15 -9.47
CA TRP A 43 -1.64 1.45 -10.10
C TRP A 43 -1.97 1.10 -11.55
N LYS A 44 -1.26 1.73 -12.49
CA LYS A 44 -1.52 1.69 -13.93
C LYS A 44 -2.99 1.93 -14.22
N ARG A 45 -3.52 3.03 -13.68
CA ARG A 45 -4.94 3.44 -13.75
C ARG A 45 -5.96 2.50 -13.09
N LYS A 46 -5.54 1.40 -12.44
CA LYS A 46 -6.45 0.53 -11.66
C LYS A 46 -6.36 0.87 -10.17
N GLY A 47 -7.49 0.85 -9.47
CA GLY A 47 -7.52 1.12 -8.03
C GLY A 47 -6.70 0.11 -7.21
N ILE A 48 -6.07 0.59 -6.13
CA ILE A 48 -5.55 -0.24 -5.04
C ILE A 48 -6.29 0.13 -3.76
N GLU A 49 -6.65 -0.88 -2.98
CA GLU A 49 -7.31 -0.69 -1.69
C GLU A 49 -6.33 -0.15 -0.63
N GLU A 50 -6.77 0.89 0.08
CA GLU A 50 -6.13 1.33 1.31
C GLU A 50 -6.76 0.63 2.51
N VAL A 51 -5.94 -0.01 3.35
CA VAL A 51 -6.38 -0.71 4.55
C VAL A 51 -5.81 -0.05 5.80
N GLY A 52 -6.61 0.04 6.86
CA GLY A 52 -6.21 0.66 8.12
C GLY A 52 -5.25 -0.20 8.94
N LYS A 53 -5.39 -1.53 8.85
CA LYS A 53 -4.52 -2.52 9.48
C LYS A 53 -4.40 -3.73 8.54
N PHE A 54 -3.24 -4.37 8.52
CA PHE A 54 -3.02 -5.60 7.76
C PHE A 54 -2.34 -6.62 8.67
N LYS A 55 -2.91 -7.83 8.78
CA LYS A 55 -2.32 -8.92 9.56
C LYS A 55 -1.46 -9.77 8.63
N TYR A 56 -0.15 -9.74 8.83
CA TYR A 56 0.73 -10.71 8.20
C TYR A 56 0.53 -12.07 8.87
N LEU A 57 0.04 -13.04 8.11
CA LEU A 57 0.04 -14.44 8.54
C LEU A 57 1.44 -15.02 8.25
N LEU A 58 2.43 -14.59 9.05
CA LEU A 58 3.66 -15.37 9.20
C LEU A 58 3.29 -16.61 10.03
N SER A 59 3.68 -17.80 9.56
CA SER A 59 3.67 -18.96 10.45
C SER A 59 4.55 -18.60 11.66
N LYS A 60 3.90 -18.46 12.82
CA LYS A 60 4.34 -17.84 14.09
C LYS A 60 4.41 -16.30 14.11
N SER A 61 3.31 -15.76 14.64
CA SER A 61 3.19 -14.66 15.60
C SER A 61 4.11 -13.44 15.44
N GLU A 62 3.57 -12.40 14.79
CA GLU A 62 3.72 -11.02 15.24
C GLU A 62 2.59 -10.19 14.63
N SER A 63 1.59 -9.81 15.45
CA SER A 63 0.66 -8.76 15.08
C SER A 63 1.45 -7.45 15.14
N VAL A 64 1.64 -6.79 14.00
CA VAL A 64 2.21 -5.43 14.00
C VAL A 64 1.10 -4.48 14.46
N ASP A 65 0.97 -4.36 15.78
CA ASP A 65 0.12 -3.36 16.41
C ASP A 65 0.82 -1.99 16.31
N ASN A 66 0.35 -1.20 15.34
CA ASN A 66 0.81 0.17 15.15
C ASN A 66 -0.02 1.11 16.04
N HIS A 67 0.64 1.67 17.07
CA HIS A 67 0.13 2.71 17.97
C HIS A 67 0.10 4.09 17.28
#